data_AF-A0A821YHP3-F1
#
_entry.id   AF-A0A821YHP3-F1
#
_cell.length_a   1.000
_cell.length_b   1.000
_cell.length_c   1.000
_cell.angle_alpha   90.00
_cell.angle_beta   90.00
_cell.angle_gamma   90.00
#
_symmetry.space_group_name_H-M   'P 1'
#
loop_
_entity.id
_entity.type
_entity.pdbx_description
1 polymer ?
#
loop_
_entity_poly.entity_id
_entity_poly.type
_entity_poly.pdbx_seq_one_letter_code
_entity_poly.pdbx_strand_id
1 'polypeptide(L)' 'MKHLLKHLPTPNEDIVNTLRNVTRGVMQDSNSKQIPFMSVQLCHNNIYMYEQTD' A
#
# COMPACT_ATOMS: atom_id res chain seq x y z
N MET A 1 7.05 6.25 8.62
CA MET A 1 7.92 5.46 7.71
C MET A 1 7.81 3.93 7.85
N LYS A 2 7.37 3.35 8.98
CA LYS A 2 7.34 1.89 9.15
C LYS A 2 6.29 1.14 8.31
N HIS A 3 5.15 1.77 7.99
CA HIS A 3 4.03 1.10 7.32
C HIS A 3 4.31 0.74 5.86
N LEU A 4 4.90 1.65 5.07
CA LEU A 4 5.17 1.39 3.65
C LEU A 4 6.11 0.20 3.45
N LEU A 5 7.26 0.22 4.12
CA LEU A 5 8.26 -0.86 4.03
C LEU A 5 7.74 -2.21 4.57
N LYS A 6 6.75 -2.18 5.49
CA LYS A 6 6.12 -3.40 6.01
C LYS A 6 5.22 -4.09 4.98
N HIS A 7 4.55 -3.30 4.12
CA HIS A 7 3.55 -3.82 3.18
C HIS A 7 4.07 -3.98 1.74
N LEU A 8 5.15 -3.29 1.36
CA LEU A 8 5.79 -3.48 0.05
C LEU A 8 6.23 -4.93 -0.25
N PRO A 9 6.75 -5.71 0.72
CA PRO A 9 7.11 -7.09 0.46
C PRO A 9 5.90 -8.04 0.57
N THR A 10 4.66 -7.64 0.28
CA THR A 10 3.57 -8.61 0.14
C THR A 10 3.54 -9.19 -1.29
N PRO A 11 3.66 -10.52 -1.47
CA PRO A 11 3.63 -11.12 -2.80
C PRO A 11 2.22 -11.07 -3.39
N ASN A 12 2.13 -10.95 -4.71
CA ASN A 12 0.87 -11.04 -5.47
C ASN A 12 -0.20 -10.01 -5.01
N GLU A 13 0.21 -8.95 -4.32
CA GLU A 13 -0.68 -7.86 -3.88
C GLU A 13 -0.56 -6.67 -4.83
N ASP A 14 -1.71 -6.17 -5.29
CA ASP A 14 -1.78 -4.96 -6.08
C ASP A 14 -1.32 -3.74 -5.25
N ILE A 15 -0.57 -2.83 -5.88
CA ILE A 15 0.01 -1.67 -5.21
C ILE A 15 -1.06 -0.75 -4.60
N VAL A 16 -2.25 -0.65 -5.18
CA VAL A 16 -3.32 0.18 -4.60
C VAL A 16 -3.79 -0.43 -3.29
N ASN A 17 -3.94 -1.74 -3.23
CA ASN A 17 -4.30 -2.44 -1.99
C ASN A 17 -3.20 -2.30 -0.94
N THR A 18 -1.94 -2.44 -1.36
CA THR A 18 -0.77 -2.17 -0.50
C THR A 18 -0.82 -0.75 0.08
N LEU A 19 -1.02 0.28 -0.74
CA LEU A 19 -1.07 1.68 -0.30
C LEU A 19 -2.29 2.00 0.58
N ARG A 20 -3.44 1.33 0.35
CA ARG A 20 -4.60 1.39 1.25
C ARG A 20 -4.28 0.82 2.62
N ASN A 21 -3.56 -0.30 2.69
CA ASN A 21 -3.11 -0.89 3.95
C ASN A 21 -2.15 0.04 4.69
N VAL A 22 -1.21 0.67 3.97
CA VAL A 22 -0.30 1.69 4.52
C VAL A 22 -1.07 2.87 5.11
N THR A 23 -2.05 3.39 4.37
CA THR A 23 -2.90 4.49 4.82
C THR A 23 -3.62 4.15 6.12
N ARG A 24 -4.23 2.96 6.19
CA ARG A 24 -4.93 2.47 7.39
C ARG A 24 -3.98 2.38 8.59
N GLY A 25 -2.79 1.79 8.40
CA GLY A 25 -1.80 1.65 9.47
C GLY A 25 -1.31 3.01 9.99
N VAL A 26 -1.04 3.96 9.11
CA VAL A 26 -0.62 5.32 9.50
C VAL A 26 -1.74 6.04 10.25
N MET A 27 -2.99 5.93 9.80
CA MET A 27 -4.14 6.54 10.48
C MET A 27 -4.34 5.94 11.88
N GLN A 28 -4.26 4.62 12.03
CA GLN A 28 -4.40 3.96 13.33
C GLN A 28 -3.30 4.39 14.30
N ASP A 29 -2.03 4.32 13.90
CA ASP A 29 -0.89 4.65 14.78
C ASP A 29 -0.83 6.13 15.14
N SER A 30 -1.27 7.00 14.23
CA SER A 30 -1.29 8.45 14.45
C SER A 30 -2.56 8.94 15.14
N ASN A 31 -3.52 8.07 15.46
CA ASN A 31 -4.87 8.43 15.89
C ASN A 31 -5.51 9.47 14.93
N SER A 32 -5.45 9.18 13.64
CA SER A 32 -5.93 10.00 12.51
C SER A 32 -5.29 11.38 12.38
N LYS A 33 -4.18 11.66 13.08
CA LYS A 33 -3.44 12.92 12.93
C LYS A 33 -2.60 12.96 11.65
N GLN A 34 -2.31 11.80 11.05
CA GLN A 34 -1.65 11.69 9.76
C GLN A 34 -2.53 10.89 8.81
N ILE A 35 -2.79 11.47 7.64
CA ILE A 35 -3.58 10.85 6.57
C ILE A 35 -2.73 10.89 5.30
N PRO A 36 -2.10 9.77 4.91
CA PRO A 36 -1.38 9.68 3.65
C PRO A 36 -2.27 10.02 2.46
N PHE A 37 -1.77 10.87 1.59
CA PHE A 37 -2.44 11.20 0.33
C PHE A 37 -2.03 10.19 -0.75
N MET A 38 -3.03 9.70 -1.51
CA MET A 38 -2.82 8.82 -2.65
C MET A 38 -3.48 9.46 -3.88
N SER A 39 -2.67 9.83 -4.88
CA SER A 39 -3.15 10.20 -6.21
C SER A 39 -2.93 9.02 -7.14
N VAL A 40 -4.02 8.44 -7.64
CA VAL A 40 -3.98 7.22 -8.44
C VAL A 40 -4.73 7.45 -9.75
N GLN A 41 -3.98 7.51 -10.86
CA GLN A 41 -4.53 7.40 -12.22
C GLN A 41 -4.05 6.06 -12.79
N LEU A 42 -4.87 5.02 -12.64
CA LEU A 42 -4.58 3.71 -13.20
C LEU A 42 -5.43 3.48 -14.44
N CYS A 43 -4.76 3.21 -15.55
CA CYS A 43 -5.38 3.05 -16.86
C CYS A 43 -5.63 1.57 -17.20
N HIS A 44 -6.13 0.78 -16.24
CA HIS A 44 -6.55 -0.63 -16.37
C HIS A 44 -5.54 -1.75 -16.05
N ASN A 45 -4.35 -1.45 -15.51
CA ASN A 45 -3.39 -2.48 -15.09
C ASN A 45 -3.30 -2.55 -13.56
N ASN A 46 -3.41 -3.77 -13.01
CA ASN A 46 -2.93 -4.05 -11.67
C ASN A 46 -1.40 -3.96 -11.67
N ILE A 47 -0.83 -3.36 -10.64
CA ILE A 47 0.64 -3.25 -10.51
C ILE A 47 1.05 -4.12 -9.34
N TYR A 48 1.73 -5.22 -9.66
CA TYR A 48 2.33 -6.12 -8.67
C TYR A 48 3.80 -5.75 -8.49
N MET A 49 4.24 -5.60 -7.24
CA MET A 49 5.63 -5.27 -6.94
C MET A 49 6.56 -6.46 -7.13
N TYR A 50 6.08 -7.66 -6.80
CA TYR A 50 6.71 -8.92 -7.15
C TYR A 50 5.66 -10.03 -7.12
N GLU A 51 5.80 -10.96 -8.05
CA GLU A 51 4.98 -12.17 -8.12
C GLU A 51 5.76 -13.33 -7.50
N GLN A 52 5.09 -14.14 -6.68
CA GLN A 52 5.69 -15.35 -6.14
C GLN A 52 5.43 -16.48 -7.13
N THR A 53 6.48 -16.95 -7.81
CA THR A 53 6.42 -18.11 -8.70
C THR A 53 6.58 -19.39 -7.89
N ASP A 54 5.67 -20.36 -8.07
CA ASP A 54 5.75 -21.72 -7.53
C ASP A 54 6.98 -22.50 -8.04
#